data_AF-A0A317Z4T2-F1
#
_entry.id   AF-A0A317Z4T2-F1
#
_cell.length_a   1.000
_cell.length_b   1.000
_cell.length_c   1.000
_cell.angle_alpha   90.00
_cell.angle_beta   90.00
_cell.angle_gamma   90.00
#
_symmetry.space_group_name_H-M   'P 1'
#
loop_
_entity.id
_entity.type
_entity.pdbx_description
1 polymer ?
#
loop_
_entity_poly.entity_id
_entity_poly.type
_entity_poly.pdbx_seq_one_letter_code
_entity_poly.pdbx_strand_id
1 'polypeptide(L)'
;TVYPLDQQTIIECAKKTGKCLLVTEDNKEGSVMSEVAAIIAENCLFDLDAPVMRLAGPDVPAMPFSPPLEDEFMINPDKIKNKMRELAQF
;
A
#
# COMPACT_ATOMS: atom_id res chain seq x y z
N THR A 1 -3.22 -14.03 -3.14
CA THR A 1 -3.73 -14.09 -4.52
C THR A 1 -4.56 -12.85 -4.78
N VAL A 2 -4.53 -12.29 -6.00
CA VAL A 2 -5.33 -11.10 -6.35
C VAL A 2 -6.80 -11.46 -6.54
N TYR A 3 -7.10 -12.60 -7.15
CA TYR A 3 -8.47 -13.09 -7.29
C TYR A 3 -8.56 -14.63 -7.17
N PRO A 4 -9.35 -15.16 -6.22
CA PRO A 4 -10.00 -14.43 -5.14
C PRO A 4 -8.97 -13.81 -4.18
N LEU A 5 -9.27 -12.63 -3.68
CA LEU A 5 -8.46 -11.95 -2.65
C LEU A 5 -8.65 -12.67 -1.31
N ASP A 6 -7.56 -12.93 -0.59
CA ASP A 6 -7.61 -13.52 0.74
C ASP A 6 -7.97 -12.46 1.80
N GLN A 7 -9.25 -12.10 1.84
CA GLN A 7 -9.76 -11.05 2.72
C GLN A 7 -9.64 -11.42 4.21
N GLN A 8 -9.79 -12.71 4.54
CA GLN A 8 -9.75 -13.18 5.91
C GLN A 8 -8.39 -12.87 6.55
N THR A 9 -7.30 -13.23 5.88
CA THR A 9 -5.94 -12.95 6.35
C THR A 9 -5.69 -11.45 6.45
N ILE A 10 -6.15 -10.65 5.49
CA ILE A 10 -6.00 -9.19 5.52
C ILE A 10 -6.65 -8.58 6.76
N ILE A 11 -7.91 -8.95 7.03
CA ILE A 11 -8.70 -8.44 8.16
C ILE A 11 -8.06 -8.88 9.48
N GLU A 12 -7.71 -10.15 9.64
CA GLU A 12 -7.08 -10.67 10.85
C GLU A 12 -5.75 -9.97 11.16
N CYS A 13 -4.90 -9.78 10.15
CA CYS A 13 -3.64 -9.06 10.29
C CYS A 13 -3.86 -7.59 10.65
N ALA A 14 -4.76 -6.89 9.95
CA ALA A 14 -5.04 -5.47 10.21
C ALA A 14 -5.52 -5.24 11.65
N LYS A 15 -6.45 -6.07 12.14
CA LYS A 15 -6.93 -6.02 13.52
C LYS A 15 -5.84 -6.27 14.55
N LYS A 16 -4.90 -7.16 14.24
CA LYS A 16 -3.78 -7.49 15.13
C LYS A 16 -2.75 -6.36 15.22
N THR A 17 -2.49 -5.65 14.13
CA THR A 17 -1.37 -4.69 14.06
C THR A 17 -1.79 -3.24 14.21
N GLY A 18 -3.05 -2.87 13.93
CA GLY A 18 -3.59 -1.51 14.06
C GLY A 18 -3.03 -0.49 13.05
N LYS A 19 -1.87 -0.75 12.44
CA LYS A 19 -1.26 0.09 11.40
C LYS A 19 -0.99 -0.73 10.15
N CYS A 20 -1.45 -0.24 9.00
CA CYS A 20 -1.31 -0.93 7.71
C CYS A 20 -0.67 -0.02 6.66
N LEU A 21 0.41 -0.51 6.03
CA LEU A 21 0.99 0.07 4.83
C LEU A 21 0.78 -0.89 3.66
N LEU A 22 0.05 -0.43 2.65
CA LEU A 22 -0.14 -1.16 1.40
C LEU A 22 0.87 -0.66 0.36
N VAL A 23 1.43 -1.60 -0.43
CA VAL A 23 2.50 -1.31 -1.40
C VAL A 23 2.15 -1.94 -2.75
N THR A 24 2.31 -1.19 -3.83
CA THR A 24 2.18 -1.70 -5.22
C THR A 24 3.19 -1.01 -6.13
N GLU A 25 3.56 -1.65 -7.24
CA GLU A 25 4.36 -1.06 -8.31
C GLU A 25 3.51 -0.29 -9.34
N ASP A 26 2.20 -0.56 -9.36
CA ASP A 26 1.24 0.08 -10.26
C ASP A 26 0.91 1.51 -9.77
N ASN A 27 0.09 2.20 -10.54
CA ASN A 27 -0.49 3.49 -10.19
C ASN A 27 -1.23 3.42 -8.85
N LYS A 28 -1.24 4.57 -8.17
CA LYS A 28 -1.91 4.69 -6.87
C LYS A 28 -3.41 4.60 -7.02
N GLU A 29 -3.96 5.18 -8.07
CA GLU A 29 -5.39 5.19 -8.37
C GLU A 29 -5.78 3.98 -9.23
N GLY A 30 -6.98 3.43 -8.99
CA GLY A 30 -7.51 2.30 -9.78
C GLY A 30 -6.81 0.95 -9.57
N SER A 31 -5.79 0.87 -8.71
CA SER A 31 -5.09 -0.38 -8.42
C SER A 31 -5.85 -1.30 -7.49
N VAL A 32 -5.50 -2.60 -7.52
CA VAL A 32 -5.97 -3.64 -6.58
C VAL A 32 -5.77 -3.24 -5.12
N MET A 33 -4.71 -2.47 -4.84
CA MET A 33 -4.43 -1.93 -3.51
C MET A 33 -5.59 -1.06 -2.97
N SER A 34 -6.33 -0.39 -3.86
CA SER A 34 -7.49 0.44 -3.48
C SER A 34 -8.62 -0.42 -2.90
N GLU A 35 -8.84 -1.61 -3.47
CA GLU A 35 -9.82 -2.58 -2.96
C GLU A 35 -9.40 -3.10 -1.57
N VAL A 36 -8.11 -3.43 -1.39
CA VAL A 36 -7.57 -3.85 -0.09
C VAL A 36 -7.77 -2.76 0.97
N ALA A 37 -7.54 -1.49 0.62
CA ALA A 37 -7.75 -0.38 1.52
C ALA A 37 -9.22 -0.22 1.93
N ALA A 38 -10.15 -0.39 0.98
CA ALA A 38 -11.59 -0.35 1.25
C ALA A 38 -12.02 -1.49 2.20
N ILE A 39 -11.57 -2.72 1.95
CA ILE A 39 -11.86 -3.89 2.80
C ILE A 39 -11.39 -3.65 4.23
N ILE A 40 -10.16 -3.14 4.41
CA ILE A 40 -9.64 -2.82 5.75
C ILE A 40 -10.48 -1.73 6.41
N ALA A 41 -10.81 -0.65 5.69
CA ALA A 41 -11.60 0.45 6.24
C ALA A 41 -13.01 0.02 6.66
N GLU A 42 -13.68 -0.83 5.88
CA GLU A 42 -15.02 -1.34 6.19
C GLU A 42 -15.05 -2.28 7.39
N ASN A 43 -14.02 -3.12 7.54
CA ASN A 43 -14.03 -4.23 8.50
C ASN A 43 -13.22 -3.97 9.79
N CYS A 44 -12.36 -2.95 9.79
CA CYS A 44 -11.36 -2.73 10.84
C CYS A 44 -11.32 -1.27 11.34
N LEU A 45 -12.31 -0.42 11.05
CA LEU A 45 -12.29 1.01 11.40
C LEU A 45 -11.91 1.28 12.88
N PHE A 46 -12.49 0.51 13.81
CA PHE A 46 -12.24 0.68 15.24
C PHE A 46 -11.00 -0.06 15.75
N ASP A 47 -10.37 -0.87 14.91
CA ASP A 47 -9.16 -1.62 15.23
C ASP A 47 -7.90 -0.89 14.73
N LEU A 48 -8.03 0.20 13.95
CA LEU A 48 -6.92 0.95 13.39
C LEU A 48 -6.44 2.07 14.32
N ASP A 49 -5.13 2.10 14.57
CA ASP A 49 -4.42 3.16 15.32
C ASP A 49 -3.95 4.30 14.41
N ALA A 50 -3.93 4.08 13.09
CA ALA A 50 -3.44 5.03 12.10
C ALA A 50 -4.21 4.86 10.77
N PRO A 51 -4.22 5.88 9.89
CA PRO A 51 -4.81 5.72 8.56
C PRO A 51 -4.11 4.62 7.77
N VAL A 52 -4.87 3.88 6.96
CA VAL A 52 -4.30 2.94 5.99
C VAL A 52 -3.49 3.74 4.97
N MET A 53 -2.16 3.59 5.03
CA MET A 53 -1.26 4.26 4.10
C MET A 53 -1.06 3.43 2.84
N ARG A 54 -0.87 4.12 1.72
CA ARG A 54 -0.66 3.52 0.40
C ARG A 54 0.60 4.08 -0.23
N LEU A 55 1.51 3.19 -0.62
CA LEU A 55 2.72 3.48 -1.40
C LEU A 55 2.57 2.80 -2.77
N ALA A 56 2.75 3.59 -3.82
CA ALA A 56 2.55 3.16 -5.20
C ALA A 56 3.65 3.75 -6.08
N GLY A 57 3.79 3.22 -7.30
CA GLY A 57 4.51 3.92 -8.35
C GLY A 57 3.89 5.30 -8.64
N PRO A 58 4.62 6.20 -9.31
CA PRO A 58 4.07 7.48 -9.72
C PRO A 58 2.93 7.28 -10.73
N ASP A 59 1.88 8.11 -10.65
CA ASP A 59 0.72 8.06 -11.56
C ASP A 59 1.08 8.57 -12.96
N VAL A 60 1.81 7.77 -13.72
CA VAL A 60 2.24 8.06 -15.09
C VAL A 60 2.00 6.84 -16.00
N PRO A 61 1.62 7.06 -17.28
CA PRO A 61 1.11 5.98 -18.13
C PRO A 61 2.18 5.00 -18.63
N ALA A 62 3.45 5.42 -18.69
CA ALA A 62 4.52 4.59 -19.23
C ALA A 62 5.74 4.61 -18.30
N MET A 63 6.28 3.42 -18.05
CA MET A 63 7.55 3.25 -17.38
C MET A 63 8.67 3.89 -18.23
N PRO A 64 9.52 4.72 -17.65
CA PRO A 64 10.58 5.39 -18.40
C PRO A 64 11.72 4.42 -18.74
N PHE A 65 12.30 4.56 -19.94
CA PHE A 65 13.46 3.78 -20.37
C PHE A 65 14.81 4.33 -19.88
N SER A 66 14.81 5.53 -19.32
CA SER A 66 16.01 6.19 -18.81
C SER A 66 16.34 5.61 -17.42
N PRO A 67 17.54 5.03 -17.19
CA PRO A 67 17.84 4.37 -15.92
C PRO A 67 17.61 5.25 -14.67
N PRO A 68 18.02 6.54 -14.67
CA PRO A 68 17.72 7.41 -13.52
C PRO A 68 16.22 7.61 -13.26
N LEU A 69 15.39 7.60 -14.31
CA LEU A 69 13.94 7.74 -14.15
C LEU A 69 13.29 6.42 -13.76
N GLU A 70 13.86 5.28 -14.18
CA GLU A 70 13.44 3.96 -13.74
C GLU A 70 13.68 3.79 -12.22
N ASP A 71 14.84 4.20 -11.72
CA ASP A 71 15.15 4.17 -10.28
C ASP A 71 14.16 5.02 -9.45
N GLU A 72 13.74 6.17 -10.00
CA GLU A 72 12.73 7.04 -9.39
C GLU A 72 11.31 6.48 -9.51
N PHE A 73 11.00 5.78 -10.61
CA PHE A 73 9.70 5.14 -10.81
C PHE A 73 9.51 3.94 -9.87
N MET A 74 10.52 3.08 -9.75
CA MET A 74 10.42 1.80 -9.06
C MET A 74 10.28 1.97 -7.54
N ILE A 75 9.42 1.15 -6.94
CA ILE A 75 9.39 1.01 -5.49
C ILE A 75 10.65 0.28 -5.03
N ASN A 76 11.33 0.86 -4.04
CA ASN A 76 12.55 0.31 -3.48
C ASN A 76 12.50 0.24 -1.94
N PRO A 77 13.42 -0.52 -1.30
CA PRO A 77 13.40 -0.69 0.16
C PRO A 77 13.48 0.62 0.95
N ASP A 78 14.18 1.64 0.44
CA ASP A 78 14.30 2.93 1.12
C ASP A 78 12.99 3.71 1.09
N LYS A 79 12.28 3.73 -0.05
CA LYS A 79 10.93 4.31 -0.18
C LYS A 79 9.96 3.63 0.78
N ILE A 80 9.98 2.29 0.85
CA ILE A 80 9.15 1.52 1.79
C ILE A 80 9.49 1.87 3.24
N LYS A 81 10.78 1.83 3.62
CA LYS A 81 11.25 2.12 4.97
C LYS A 81 10.87 3.53 5.44
N ASN A 82 10.99 4.52 4.57
CA ASN A 82 10.61 5.91 4.89
C ASN A 82 9.10 6.01 5.15
N LYS A 83 8.28 5.36 4.31
CA LYS A 83 6.82 5.34 4.50
C LYS A 83 6.40 4.56 5.75
N MET A 84 7.07 3.45 6.05
CA MET A 84 6.85 2.70 7.30
C MET A 84 7.14 3.55 8.54
N ARG A 85 8.20 4.37 8.51
CA ARG A 85 8.53 5.28 9.61
C ARG A 85 7.49 6.37 9.79
N GLU A 86 6.99 6.95 8.69
CA GLU A 86 5.90 7.92 8.73
C GLU A 86 4.65 7.30 9.38
N LEU A 87 4.24 6.10 8.95
CA LEU A 87 3.12 5.38 9.53
C LEU A 87 3.33 5.06 11.03
N ALA A 88 4.55 4.67 11.40
CA ALA A 88 4.87 4.33 12.78
C ALA A 88 4.77 5.53 13.74
N GLN A 89 4.94 6.75 13.24
CA GLN A 89 4.92 7.99 14.04
C GLN A 89 3.54 8.58 14.30
N PHE A 90 2.49 8.11 13.61
CA PHE A 90 1.10 8.40 13.97
C PHE A 90 0.79 7.92 15.39
#